data_AF-A0A1G0WDT4-F1
#
_entry.id   AF-A0A1G0WDT4-F1
#
_cell.length_a   1.000
_cell.length_b   1.000
_cell.length_c   1.000
_cell.angle_alpha   90.00
_cell.angle_beta   90.00
_cell.angle_gamma   90.00
#
_symmetry.space_group_name_H-M   'P 1'
#
loop_
_entity.id
_entity.type
_entity.pdbx_description
1 polymer ?
#
loop_
_entity_poly.entity_id
_entity_poly.type
_entity_poly.pdbx_seq_one_letter_code
_entity_poly.pdbx_strand_id
1 'polypeptide(L)' 'MNEYVITRIESIQMELKELKSLLKPSKKIKKVINLENLWKGIDISDSEIDEAKKAIFGKYDKIEL' A
#
# COMPACT_ATOMS: atom_id res chain seq x y z
N MET A 1 45.89 -9.68 -20.99
CA MET A 1 45.43 -8.92 -19.81
C MET A 1 44.20 -8.06 -20.11
N ASN A 2 44.11 -7.43 -21.30
CA ASN A 2 42.98 -6.57 -21.69
C ASN A 2 41.67 -7.35 -21.97
N GLU A 3 41.77 -8.55 -22.54
CA GLU A 3 40.62 -9.39 -22.91
C GLU A 3 39.81 -9.87 -21.69
N TYR A 4 40.49 -10.33 -20.64
CA TYR A 4 39.85 -10.71 -19.38
C TYR A 4 39.05 -9.56 -18.76
N VAL A 5 39.60 -8.34 -18.80
CA VAL A 5 38.94 -7.15 -18.26
C VAL A 5 37.68 -6.83 -19.07
N ILE A 6 37.74 -6.94 -20.40
CA ILE A 6 36.59 -6.73 -21.29
C ILE A 6 35.50 -7.76 -21.01
N THR A 7 35.83 -9.05 -21.00
CA THR A 7 34.86 -10.12 -20.72
C THR A 7 34.23 -9.98 -19.33
N ARG A 8 35.01 -9.52 -18.34
CA ARG A 8 34.50 -9.27 -17.00
C ARG A 8 33.54 -8.09 -16.95
N ILE A 9 33.83 -7.01 -17.68
CA ILE A 9 32.94 -5.85 -17.81
C ILE A 9 31.62 -6.26 -18.48
N GLU A 10 31.68 -7.03 -19.56
CA GLU A 10 30.49 -7.51 -20.27
C GLU A 10 29.60 -8.40 -19.38
N SER A 11 30.22 -9.29 -18.60
CA SER A 11 29.50 -10.14 -17.65
C SER A 11 28.76 -9.31 -16.59
N ILE A 12 29.44 -8.31 -16.02
CA ILE A 12 28.85 -7.39 -15.03
C ILE A 12 27.69 -6.59 -15.65
N GLN A 13 27.84 -6.13 -16.89
CA GLN A 13 26.77 -5.41 -17.59
C GLN A 13 25.53 -6.28 -17.82
N MET A 14 25.72 -7.57 -18.09
CA MET A 14 24.64 -8.53 -18.27
C MET A 14 23.90 -8.79 -16.94
N GLU A 15 24.62 -9.04 -15.86
CA GLU A 15 24.07 -9.22 -14.51
C GLU A 15 23.25 -7.98 -14.07
N LEU A 16 23.76 -6.77 -14.33
CA LEU A 16 23.05 -5.53 -14.02
C LEU A 16 21.77 -5.35 -14.84
N LYS A 17 21.76 -5.80 -16.09
CA LYS A 17 20.58 -5.73 -16.97
C LYS A 17 19.47 -6.67 -16.47
N GLU A 18 19.83 -7.86 -16.03
CA GLU A 18 18.91 -8.82 -15.41
C GLU A 18 18.34 -8.27 -14.10
N LEU A 19 19.18 -7.74 -13.21
CA LEU A 19 18.74 -7.13 -11.96
C LEU A 19 17.76 -5.97 -12.18
N LYS A 20 18.03 -5.10 -13.17
CA LYS A 20 17.13 -4.00 -13.54
C LYS A 20 15.78 -4.49 -14.06
N SER A 21 15.74 -5.65 -14.73
CA SER A 21 14.50 -6.24 -15.23
C SER A 21 13.60 -6.75 -14.09
N LEU A 22 14.21 -7.30 -13.04
CA LEU A 22 13.53 -7.78 -11.83
C LEU A 22 13.10 -6.63 -10.91
N LEU A 23 13.86 -5.52 -10.92
CA LEU A 23 13.55 -4.30 -10.18
C LEU A 23 12.48 -3.43 -10.84
N LYS A 24 12.03 -3.75 -12.07
CA LYS A 24 10.86 -3.08 -12.62
C LYS A 24 9.73 -3.32 -11.63
N PRO A 25 9.19 -2.29 -10.98
CA PRO A 25 8.05 -2.48 -10.11
C PRO A 25 7.02 -3.17 -10.98
N SER A 26 6.55 -4.35 -10.55
CA SER A 26 5.33 -4.88 -11.11
C SER A 26 4.37 -3.70 -11.10
N LYS A 27 3.69 -3.44 -12.21
CA LYS A 27 2.53 -2.55 -12.18
C LYS A 27 1.58 -3.22 -11.18
N LYS A 28 1.80 -3.00 -9.87
CA LYS A 28 0.82 -3.19 -8.83
C LYS A 28 -0.22 -2.19 -9.26
N ILE A 29 -1.15 -2.69 -10.06
CA ILE A 29 -2.47 -2.13 -10.18
C ILE A 29 -2.89 -2.03 -8.72
N LYS A 30 -2.71 -0.84 -8.13
CA LYS A 30 -3.31 -0.51 -6.85
C LYS A 30 -4.78 -0.65 -7.18
N LYS A 31 -5.34 -1.82 -6.88
CA LYS A 31 -6.77 -2.04 -6.99
C LYS A 31 -7.33 -1.05 -6.00
N VAL A 32 -7.82 0.08 -6.49
CA VAL A 32 -8.48 1.08 -5.67
C VAL A 32 -9.76 0.39 -5.23
N ILE A 33 -9.72 -0.23 -4.06
CA ILE A 33 -10.90 -0.83 -3.45
C ILE A 33 -11.74 0.36 -3.05
N ASN A 34 -12.83 0.62 -3.77
CA ASN A 34 -13.75 1.70 -3.42
C ASN A 34 -14.53 1.27 -2.16
N LEU A 35 -14.09 1.77 -1.00
CA LEU A 35 -14.66 1.44 0.30
C LEU A 35 -16.06 2.05 0.51
N GLU A 36 -16.45 3.06 -0.28
CA GLU A 36 -17.74 3.75 -0.17
C GLU A 36 -18.94 2.82 -0.31
N ASN A 37 -18.78 1.72 -1.07
CA ASN A 37 -19.87 0.77 -1.30
C ASN A 37 -19.89 -0.40 -0.30
N LEU A 38 -18.87 -0.57 0.55
CA LEU A 38 -18.89 -1.64 1.56
C LEU A 38 -19.94 -1.40 2.66
N TRP A 39 -20.30 -0.13 2.86
CA TRP A 39 -21.24 0.29 3.89
C TRP A 39 -22.67 0.49 3.34
N LYS A 40 -22.89 0.31 2.03
CA LYS A 40 -24.23 0.38 1.44
C LYS A 40 -25.08 -0.79 1.93
N GLY A 41 -26.00 -0.50 2.85
CA GLY A 41 -26.96 -1.47 3.40
C GLY A 41 -26.75 -1.81 4.87
N ILE A 42 -25.74 -1.21 5.53
CA ILE A 42 -25.63 -1.25 6.98
C ILE A 42 -26.40 -0.04 7.51
N ASP A 43 -27.52 -0.31 8.19
CA ASP A 43 -28.25 0.71 8.93
C ASP A 43 -27.52 0.94 10.25
N ILE A 44 -26.75 2.01 10.32
CA ILE A 44 -25.96 2.34 11.52
C ILE A 44 -26.83 3.25 12.38
N SER A 45 -27.16 2.78 13.57
CA SER A 45 -27.88 3.58 14.56
C SER A 45 -26.97 4.60 15.22
N ASP A 46 -27.54 5.73 15.68
CA ASP A 46 -26.80 6.74 16.44
C ASP A 46 -26.15 6.17 17.71
N SER A 47 -26.74 5.12 18.31
CA SER A 47 -26.20 4.43 19.47
C SER A 47 -24.87 3.72 19.15
N GLU A 48 -24.78 3.04 18.01
CA GLU A 48 -23.56 2.36 17.58
C GLU A 48 -22.44 3.35 17.25
N ILE A 49 -22.80 4.52 16.71
CA ILE A 49 -21.85 5.62 16.48
C ILE A 49 -21.31 6.15 17.82
N ASP A 50 -22.18 6.34 18.81
CA ASP A 50 -21.79 6.83 20.14
C ASP A 50 -20.92 5.79 20.89
N GLU A 51 -21.19 4.49 20.75
CA GLU A 51 -20.33 3.43 21.27
C GLU A 51 -18.96 3.38 20.59
N ALA A 52 -18.92 3.48 19.25
CA ALA A 52 -17.67 3.53 18.50
C ALA A 52 -16.81 4.74 18.91
N LYS A 53 -17.44 5.91 19.10
CA LYS A 53 -16.76 7.12 19.59
C LYS A 53 -16.19 6.93 20.99
N LYS A 54 -16.93 6.29 21.91
CA LYS A 54 -16.43 5.96 23.25
C LYS A 54 -15.26 4.97 23.19
N ALA A 55 -15.32 3.97 22.32
CA ALA A 55 -14.25 2.99 22.16
C ALA A 55 -12.94 3.62 21.62
N ILE A 56 -13.04 4.56 20.68
CA ILE A 56 -11.88 5.23 20.09
C ILE A 56 -11.32 6.31 21.02
N PHE A 57 -12.19 7.14 21.62
CA PHE A 57 -11.77 8.34 22.33
C PHE A 57 -11.79 8.20 23.85
N GLY A 58 -12.30 7.08 24.41
CA GLY A 58 -12.34 6.76 25.84
C GLY A 58 -13.28 7.63 26.68
N LYS A 59 -13.40 8.92 26.35
CA LYS A 59 -14.29 9.93 26.93
C LYS A 59 -14.85 10.79 25.80
N TYR A 60 -16.02 10.42 25.30
CA TYR A 60 -16.78 11.26 24.39
C TYR A 60 -17.90 11.92 25.20
N ASP A 61 -17.68 13.17 25.62
CA ASP A 61 -18.74 14.01 26.17
C ASP A 61 -19.42 14.70 24.99
N LYS A 62 -20.75 14.54 24.87
CA LYS A 62 -21.54 15.26 23.88
C LYS A 62 -21.40 16.76 24.18
N ILE A 63 -20.64 17.46 23.34
CA ILE A 63 -20.66 18.92 23.33
C ILE A 63 -21.97 19.30 22.65
N GLU A 64 -22.99 19.61 23.46
CA GLU A 64 -24.18 20.31 23.00
C GLU A 64 -23.76 21.75 22.63
N LEU A 65 -23.94 22.10 21.34
CA LEU A 65 -23.75 23.45 20.80
C LEU A 65 -25.08 24.22 20.89
#